data_AF-F9WJB1-F1
#
_entry.id   AF-F9WJB1-F1
#
_cell.length_a   1.000
_cell.length_b   1.000
_cell.length_c   1.000
_cell.angle_alpha   90.00
_cell.angle_beta   90.00
_cell.angle_gamma   90.00
#
_symmetry.space_group_name_H-M   'P 1'
#
loop_
_entity.id
_entity.type
_entity.pdbx_description
1 polymer ?
#
loop_
_entity_poly.entity_id
_entity_poly.type
_entity_poly.pdbx_seq_one_letter_code
_entity_poly.pdbx_strand_id
1 'polypeptide(L)'
;MEQKAEYPGSNGSMFAYCVLNEAARKLFGVSSHEFYWKRMGLFVKADTMKDLAALIGCPLESVQDTLGEYERLSSSQRSCPVTRKSVYPCVLGTKGPFYVAFVTPSIHYTMGGCLISPSAEIQMKNTSSRSPLSHSNPILGLFGAGEVTGGVHGGNRLGGNSLLECVVFGRIAGDRGSTIQQKKQNALSFTEWTTVVLREVREGGMYGAGSRVLRFNLPGALQRSGLSLGQFIAIRGDWDGQQLLGYYSPITLPDDLGMIDILARSDKGTLREWISALEPGDAVEMKGCGGLVIERRLSDKHFVFAGHIINKLCLIAGGTGVAPMLQIIQAAFKKPFIDSIESVHLIYAAEDVTELTYREVLEERRRESHGKFKKAFVLNRPPPLWTDGVGFIDRGILTNHVQPPSDNLLVAICGPPVMQRVVKMTLKTLGYNMNLVRTVDETEPNASSKI
;
A
#
# COMPACT_ATOMS: atom_id res chain seq x y z
N MET A 1 33.00 -2.27 -43.11
CA MET A 1 33.69 -1.57 -42.00
C MET A 1 32.62 -1.25 -40.96
N GLU A 2 32.68 -1.84 -39.77
CA GLU A 2 31.86 -1.35 -38.66
C GLU A 2 32.28 0.09 -38.37
N GLN A 3 31.37 1.04 -38.61
CA GLN A 3 31.57 2.40 -38.12
C GLN A 3 31.68 2.31 -36.60
N LYS A 4 32.83 2.68 -36.04
CA LYS A 4 32.91 3.02 -34.62
C LYS A 4 32.06 4.28 -34.47
N ALA A 5 30.79 4.11 -34.13
CA ALA A 5 29.83 5.19 -33.99
C ALA A 5 30.06 5.97 -32.68
N GLU A 6 31.31 6.34 -32.42
CA GLU A 6 31.75 7.10 -31.25
C GLU A 6 31.80 8.58 -31.62
N TYR A 7 31.21 9.42 -30.78
CA TYR A 7 31.15 10.86 -30.99
C TYR A 7 32.57 11.43 -30.89
N PRO A 8 33.02 12.26 -31.87
CA PRO A 8 34.39 12.77 -31.88
C PRO A 8 34.77 13.47 -30.57
N GLY A 9 35.85 13.00 -29.94
CA GLY A 9 36.35 13.56 -28.67
C GLY A 9 35.54 13.19 -27.42
N SER A 10 34.53 12.32 -27.52
CA SER A 10 33.67 11.93 -26.38
C SER A 10 34.21 10.79 -25.53
N ASN A 11 35.27 10.11 -25.97
CA ASN A 11 35.91 9.01 -25.24
C ASN A 11 34.93 7.88 -24.87
N GLY A 12 34.12 7.44 -25.85
CA GLY A 12 33.26 6.26 -25.78
C GLY A 12 31.75 6.50 -25.95
N SER A 13 31.29 7.75 -26.13
CA SER A 13 29.84 8.01 -26.28
C SER A 13 29.36 7.71 -27.69
N MET A 14 28.36 6.85 -27.82
CA MET A 14 27.83 6.51 -29.14
C MET A 14 26.97 7.66 -29.72
N PHE A 15 26.90 7.78 -31.05
CA PHE A 15 26.02 8.75 -31.71
C PHE A 15 25.19 8.12 -32.84
N ALA A 16 24.16 8.84 -33.27
CA ALA A 16 23.35 8.52 -34.41
C ALA A 16 23.02 9.79 -35.21
N TYR A 17 22.66 9.61 -36.48
CA TYR A 17 22.14 10.68 -37.33
C TYR A 17 20.61 10.68 -37.29
N CYS A 18 20.02 11.80 -36.87
CA CYS A 18 18.58 12.04 -36.99
C CYS A 18 18.31 12.71 -38.34
N VAL A 19 17.74 11.97 -39.29
CA VAL A 19 17.44 12.45 -40.64
C VAL A 19 15.96 12.84 -40.73
N LEU A 20 15.69 14.11 -41.04
CA LEU A 20 14.35 14.64 -41.26
C LEU A 20 14.19 15.04 -42.73
N ASN A 21 13.06 14.70 -43.35
CA ASN A 21 12.63 15.31 -44.61
C ASN A 21 11.64 16.46 -44.32
N GLU A 22 11.11 17.07 -45.38
CA GLU A 22 10.15 18.17 -45.24
C GLU A 22 8.86 17.77 -44.50
N ALA A 23 8.39 16.53 -44.66
CA ALA A 23 7.22 16.03 -43.92
C ALA A 23 7.51 15.93 -42.41
N ALA A 24 8.67 15.39 -42.04
CA ALA A 24 9.12 15.32 -40.66
C ALA A 24 9.37 16.72 -40.06
N ARG A 25 9.90 17.66 -40.85
CA ARG A 25 10.10 19.06 -40.46
C ARG A 25 8.79 19.76 -40.11
N LYS A 26 7.74 19.51 -40.89
CA LYS A 26 6.39 20.04 -40.60
C LYS A 26 5.85 19.49 -39.28
N LEU A 27 6.01 18.19 -39.03
CA LEU A 27 5.59 17.57 -37.77
C LEU A 27 6.38 18.05 -36.56
N PHE A 28 7.69 18.25 -36.72
CA PHE A 28 8.56 18.83 -35.69
C PHE A 28 8.17 20.27 -35.32
N GLY A 29 7.50 20.97 -36.25
CA GLY A 29 7.20 22.39 -36.16
C GLY A 29 8.27 23.20 -36.87
N VAL A 30 7.88 23.85 -37.97
CA VAL A 30 8.81 24.60 -38.84
C VAL A 30 9.60 25.65 -38.07
N SER A 31 8.94 26.45 -37.23
CA SER A 31 9.59 27.50 -36.44
C SER A 31 10.58 26.93 -35.43
N SER A 32 10.22 25.84 -34.74
CA SER A 32 11.10 25.14 -33.80
C SER A 32 12.32 24.58 -34.52
N HIS A 33 12.11 23.92 -35.66
CA HIS A 33 13.20 23.40 -36.48
C HIS A 33 14.12 24.53 -36.97
N GLU A 34 13.58 25.65 -37.46
CA GLU A 34 14.39 26.80 -37.89
C GLU A 34 15.23 27.39 -36.76
N PHE A 35 14.70 27.41 -35.52
CA PHE A 35 15.48 27.81 -34.36
C PHE A 35 16.69 26.87 -34.14
N TYR A 36 16.46 25.55 -34.02
CA TYR A 36 17.56 24.61 -33.79
C TYR A 36 18.55 24.54 -34.97
N TRP A 37 18.06 24.70 -36.20
CA TRP A 37 18.89 24.68 -37.39
C TRP A 37 19.69 25.98 -37.56
N LYS A 38 19.01 27.13 -37.73
CA LYS A 38 19.65 28.38 -38.12
C LYS A 38 20.20 29.18 -36.94
N ARG A 39 19.60 29.07 -35.75
CA ARG A 39 20.06 29.80 -34.55
C ARG A 39 21.07 29.00 -33.74
N MET A 40 20.80 27.72 -33.50
CA MET A 40 21.68 26.87 -32.69
C MET A 40 22.71 26.08 -33.51
N GLY A 41 22.55 26.00 -34.84
CA GLY A 41 23.50 25.28 -35.71
C GLY A 41 23.47 23.76 -35.55
N LEU A 42 22.39 23.18 -35.01
CA LEU A 42 22.32 21.75 -34.68
C LEU A 42 21.94 20.84 -35.85
N PHE A 43 21.56 21.43 -36.99
CA PHE A 43 21.19 20.70 -38.20
C PHE A 43 22.09 21.10 -39.37
N VAL A 44 22.40 20.14 -40.23
CA VAL A 44 23.02 20.35 -41.53
C VAL A 44 22.02 19.96 -42.62
N LYS A 45 21.85 20.83 -43.61
CA LYS A 45 20.97 20.54 -44.76
C LYS A 45 21.76 19.79 -45.83
N ALA A 46 21.20 18.71 -46.33
CA ALA A 46 21.69 17.97 -47.49
C ALA A 46 20.60 17.98 -48.57
N ASP A 47 20.88 18.58 -49.73
CA ASP A 47 19.87 18.74 -50.79
C ASP A 47 19.62 17.42 -51.53
N THR A 48 20.64 16.58 -51.68
CA THR A 48 20.57 15.30 -52.39
C THR A 48 20.96 14.10 -51.53
N MET A 49 20.63 12.89 -52.00
CA MET A 49 21.09 11.63 -51.38
C MET A 49 22.62 11.52 -51.34
N LYS A 50 23.31 12.07 -52.35
CA LYS A 50 24.77 12.08 -52.40
C LYS A 50 25.35 12.98 -51.30
N ASP A 51 24.74 14.14 -51.08
CA ASP A 51 25.15 15.06 -50.01
C ASP A 51 24.87 14.44 -48.62
N LEU A 52 23.74 13.74 -48.47
CA LEU A 52 23.40 13.02 -47.25
C LEU A 52 24.40 11.90 -46.95
N ALA A 53 24.73 11.08 -47.96
CA ALA A 53 25.68 9.98 -47.80
C ALA A 53 27.08 10.49 -47.45
N ALA A 54 27.51 11.59 -48.08
CA ALA A 54 28.77 12.25 -47.76
C ALA A 54 28.78 12.81 -46.32
N LEU A 55 27.68 13.42 -45.88
CA LEU A 55 27.53 13.96 -44.53
C LEU A 55 27.54 12.87 -43.45
N ILE A 56 26.88 11.73 -43.71
CA ILE A 56 26.82 10.59 -42.77
C ILE A 56 28.13 9.79 -42.78
N GLY A 57 28.91 9.86 -43.87
CA GLY A 57 30.13 9.08 -44.05
C GLY A 57 29.86 7.62 -44.42
N CYS A 58 28.78 7.36 -45.17
CA CYS A 58 28.35 6.02 -45.60
C CYS A 58 28.33 5.89 -47.14
N PRO A 59 28.45 4.67 -47.69
CA PRO A 59 28.25 4.46 -49.13
C PRO A 59 26.85 4.90 -49.56
N LEU A 60 26.77 5.58 -50.71
CA LEU A 60 25.51 6.11 -51.26
C LEU A 60 24.43 5.03 -51.38
N GLU A 61 24.80 3.86 -51.94
CA GLU A 61 23.91 2.71 -52.10
C GLU A 61 23.34 2.25 -50.75
N SER A 62 24.16 2.16 -49.71
CA SER A 62 23.69 1.76 -48.37
C SER A 62 22.68 2.73 -47.77
N VAL A 63 22.89 4.05 -47.92
CA VAL A 63 21.93 5.06 -47.43
C VAL A 63 20.65 5.01 -48.26
N GLN A 64 20.76 4.82 -49.58
CA GLN A 64 19.63 4.75 -50.49
C GLN A 64 18.75 3.52 -50.22
N ASP A 65 19.35 2.34 -50.05
CA ASP A 65 18.64 1.11 -49.72
C ASP A 65 17.96 1.22 -48.34
N THR A 66 18.66 1.78 -47.35
CA THR A 66 18.11 1.96 -46.00
C THR A 66 16.88 2.87 -46.00
N LEU A 67 16.97 4.03 -46.67
CA LEU A 67 15.85 4.97 -46.74
C LEU A 67 14.72 4.47 -47.66
N GLY A 68 15.04 3.74 -48.73
CA GLY A 68 14.04 3.11 -49.60
C GLY A 68 13.23 2.04 -48.87
N GLU A 69 13.92 1.20 -48.07
CA GLU A 69 13.24 0.22 -47.22
C GLU A 69 12.43 0.91 -46.11
N TYR A 70 12.95 1.97 -45.50
CA TYR A 70 12.21 2.76 -44.50
C TYR A 70 10.94 3.40 -45.11
N GLU A 71 11.01 3.92 -46.34
CA GLU A 71 9.88 4.48 -47.08
C GLU A 71 8.79 3.42 -47.32
N ARG A 72 9.19 2.22 -47.76
CA ARG A 72 8.29 1.09 -47.99
C ARG A 72 7.62 0.64 -46.70
N LEU A 73 8.39 0.49 -45.61
CA LEU A 73 7.87 0.06 -44.32
C LEU A 73 6.94 1.10 -43.69
N SER A 74 7.32 2.38 -43.72
CA SER A 74 6.51 3.46 -43.16
C SER A 74 5.21 3.66 -43.94
N SER A 75 5.24 3.56 -45.28
CA SER A 75 4.04 3.68 -46.12
C SER A 75 3.08 2.50 -45.96
N SER A 76 3.61 1.29 -45.74
CA SER A 76 2.81 0.08 -45.53
C SER A 76 2.47 -0.21 -44.07
N GLN A 77 2.87 0.67 -43.14
CA GLN A 77 2.71 0.52 -41.68
C GLN A 77 3.20 -0.84 -41.13
N ARG A 78 4.28 -1.37 -41.72
CA ARG A 78 4.87 -2.64 -41.29
C ARG A 78 5.97 -2.43 -40.27
N SER A 79 6.10 -3.38 -39.34
CA SER A 79 7.18 -3.37 -38.37
C SER A 79 8.54 -3.51 -39.06
N CYS A 80 9.51 -2.69 -38.67
CA CYS A 80 10.89 -2.78 -39.14
C CYS A 80 11.53 -4.06 -38.59
N PRO A 81 12.07 -4.96 -39.43
CA PRO A 81 12.64 -6.22 -38.97
C PRO A 81 13.87 -6.05 -38.06
N VAL A 82 14.59 -4.94 -38.20
CA VAL A 82 15.82 -4.65 -37.42
C VAL A 82 15.48 -4.00 -36.07
N THR A 83 14.68 -2.93 -36.08
CA THR A 83 14.41 -2.11 -34.87
C THR A 83 13.11 -2.48 -34.16
N ARG A 84 12.26 -3.34 -34.78
CA ARG A 84 10.89 -3.66 -34.37
C ARG A 84 9.94 -2.47 -34.29
N LYS A 85 10.36 -1.31 -34.82
CA LYS A 85 9.54 -0.10 -34.90
C LYS A 85 8.32 -0.34 -35.79
N SER A 86 7.12 -0.09 -35.27
CA SER A 86 5.86 -0.25 -36.01
C SER A 86 5.09 1.07 -36.21
N VAL A 87 5.49 2.15 -35.54
CA VAL A 87 4.84 3.46 -35.61
C VAL A 87 5.74 4.45 -36.35
N TYR A 88 5.20 5.05 -37.42
CA TYR A 88 5.91 6.01 -38.26
C TYR A 88 5.09 7.31 -38.35
N PRO A 89 5.53 8.41 -37.72
CA PRO A 89 4.80 9.68 -37.74
C PRO A 89 4.64 10.28 -39.14
N CYS A 90 5.63 10.03 -40.02
CA CYS A 90 5.58 10.39 -41.43
C CYS A 90 6.38 9.39 -42.26
N VAL A 91 6.15 9.42 -43.57
CA VAL A 91 6.98 8.73 -44.55
C VAL A 91 8.30 9.50 -44.73
N LEU A 92 9.42 8.80 -44.57
CA LEU A 92 10.77 9.26 -44.88
C LEU A 92 11.33 8.33 -45.94
N GLY A 93 11.94 8.89 -46.99
CA GLY A 93 12.41 8.11 -48.12
C GLY A 93 13.59 8.76 -48.82
N THR A 94 13.81 8.39 -50.07
CA THR A 94 15.02 8.76 -50.83
C THR A 94 15.00 10.18 -51.41
N LYS A 95 13.88 10.90 -51.26
CA LYS A 95 13.71 12.26 -51.79
C LYS A 95 14.06 13.32 -50.75
N GLY A 96 15.08 14.11 -51.05
CA GLY A 96 15.47 15.29 -50.28
C GLY A 96 14.53 16.50 -50.50
N PRO A 97 14.83 17.65 -49.87
CA PRO A 97 16.00 17.89 -49.03
C PRO A 97 15.90 17.19 -47.66
N PHE A 98 17.07 16.91 -47.08
CA PHE A 98 17.23 16.33 -45.75
C PHE A 98 17.79 17.35 -44.78
N TYR A 99 17.29 17.33 -43.55
CA TYR A 99 17.81 18.08 -42.42
C TYR A 99 18.33 17.07 -41.40
N VAL A 100 19.64 17.10 -41.17
CA VAL A 100 20.33 16.05 -40.44
C VAL A 100 20.91 16.63 -39.16
N ALA A 101 20.49 16.10 -38.02
CA ALA A 101 21.08 16.39 -36.72
C ALA A 101 21.94 15.24 -36.24
N PHE A 102 23.00 15.57 -35.52
CA PHE A 102 23.81 14.63 -34.77
C PHE A 102 23.17 14.46 -33.39
N VAL A 103 22.83 13.23 -33.01
CA VAL A 103 22.20 12.95 -31.72
C VAL A 103 22.98 11.90 -30.96
N THR A 104 23.04 12.04 -29.64
CA THR A 104 23.60 11.04 -28.74
C THR A 104 22.55 10.67 -27.70
N PRO A 105 22.43 9.39 -27.31
CA PRO A 105 21.55 9.03 -26.22
C PRO A 105 22.04 9.68 -24.93
N SER A 106 21.16 10.44 -24.26
CA SER A 106 21.39 10.97 -22.92
C SER A 106 20.39 10.34 -21.96
N ILE A 107 20.84 10.05 -20.74
CA ILE A 107 19.92 9.67 -19.67
C ILE A 107 19.14 10.92 -19.27
N HIS A 108 17.87 10.98 -19.67
CA HIS A 108 16.99 12.08 -19.31
C HIS A 108 16.27 11.84 -17.98
N TYR A 109 15.98 10.57 -17.65
CA TYR A 109 15.20 10.18 -16.48
C TYR A 109 15.39 8.69 -16.21
N THR A 110 15.39 8.27 -14.94
CA THR A 110 15.40 6.85 -14.57
C THR A 110 14.01 6.40 -14.14
N MET A 111 13.42 5.47 -14.88
CA MET A 111 12.18 4.77 -14.51
C MET A 111 12.45 3.85 -13.30
N GLY A 112 12.59 4.43 -12.10
CA GLY A 112 13.03 3.65 -10.93
C GLY A 112 13.59 4.45 -9.76
N GLY A 113 13.02 5.61 -9.44
CA GLY A 113 13.37 6.36 -8.22
C GLY A 113 12.96 5.65 -6.92
N CYS A 114 13.02 6.39 -5.82
CA CYS A 114 12.61 5.90 -4.50
C CYS A 114 11.11 5.61 -4.47
N LEU A 115 10.72 4.38 -4.09
CA LEU A 115 9.32 4.05 -3.87
C LEU A 115 8.76 4.94 -2.75
N ILE A 116 7.59 5.55 -3.00
CA ILE A 116 6.89 6.37 -2.02
C ILE A 116 5.53 5.76 -1.65
N SER A 117 5.04 6.06 -0.45
CA SER A 117 3.63 5.79 -0.07
C SER A 117 2.69 6.84 -0.68
N PRO A 118 1.36 6.64 -0.63
CA PRO A 118 0.39 7.68 -0.99
C PRO A 118 0.51 8.97 -0.14
N SER A 119 1.24 8.94 0.97
CA SER A 119 1.60 10.13 1.77
C SER A 119 3.03 10.63 1.53
N ALA A 120 3.59 10.30 0.36
CA ALA A 120 4.93 10.70 -0.09
C ALA A 120 6.10 10.19 0.77
N GLU A 121 5.88 9.26 1.70
CA GLU A 121 6.94 8.74 2.58
C GLU A 121 7.83 7.79 1.79
N ILE A 122 9.15 8.02 1.79
CA ILE A 122 10.10 7.12 1.11
C ILE A 122 10.12 5.77 1.82
N GLN A 123 9.96 4.68 1.06
CA GLN A 123 9.91 3.32 1.58
C GLN A 123 11.30 2.68 1.60
N MET A 124 11.61 1.97 2.69
CA MET A 124 12.77 1.08 2.73
C MET A 124 12.55 -0.13 1.82
N LYS A 125 13.62 -0.60 1.17
CA LYS A 125 13.59 -1.89 0.46
C LYS A 125 13.22 -2.98 1.46
N ASN A 126 12.11 -3.68 1.18
CA ASN A 126 11.63 -4.74 2.06
C ASN A 126 12.61 -5.93 1.99
N THR A 127 13.54 -6.01 2.94
CA THR A 127 14.69 -6.93 2.89
C THR A 127 14.58 -8.11 3.86
N SER A 128 13.52 -8.18 4.67
CA SER A 128 13.32 -9.30 5.60
C SER A 128 11.86 -9.39 6.06
N SER A 129 11.32 -10.61 6.08
CA SER A 129 10.12 -11.06 6.79
C SER A 129 9.57 -10.05 7.80
N ARG A 130 8.54 -9.29 7.40
CA ARG A 130 7.74 -8.46 8.29
C ARG A 130 6.29 -8.59 7.92
N SER A 131 5.46 -8.59 8.98
CA SER A 131 4.04 -8.91 9.01
C SER A 131 3.34 -8.65 7.67
N PRO A 132 2.68 -9.64 7.06
CA PRO A 132 1.88 -9.40 5.86
C PRO A 132 0.68 -8.45 6.11
N LEU A 133 0.45 -8.03 7.36
CA LEU A 133 -0.47 -6.96 7.77
C LEU A 133 0.16 -5.55 7.68
N SER A 134 1.49 -5.44 7.57
CA SER A 134 2.25 -4.18 7.61
C SER A 134 2.82 -3.85 6.23
N HIS A 135 2.01 -3.24 5.37
CA HIS A 135 2.38 -2.91 3.98
C HIS A 135 3.24 -1.64 3.82
N SER A 136 3.76 -1.05 4.89
CA SER A 136 4.62 0.14 4.81
C SER A 136 5.77 0.08 5.79
N ASN A 137 6.97 0.38 5.31
CA ASN A 137 8.18 0.50 6.13
C ASN A 137 8.89 1.81 5.73
N PRO A 138 8.30 2.96 6.10
CA PRO A 138 8.84 4.25 5.69
C PRO A 138 10.18 4.52 6.38
N ILE A 139 11.05 5.25 5.70
CA ILE A 139 12.16 5.95 6.33
C ILE A 139 11.57 7.15 7.05
N LEU A 140 11.65 7.15 8.38
CA LEU A 140 10.95 8.15 9.20
C LEU A 140 11.45 9.56 8.89
N GLY A 141 10.50 10.48 8.63
CA GLY A 141 10.78 11.88 8.34
C GLY A 141 11.32 12.14 6.93
N LEU A 142 11.45 11.11 6.08
CA LEU A 142 11.93 11.27 4.72
C LEU A 142 10.77 11.15 3.72
N PHE A 143 10.52 12.24 3.00
CA PHE A 143 9.48 12.34 1.97
C PHE A 143 10.10 12.58 0.60
N GLY A 144 9.45 12.11 -0.46
CA GLY A 144 9.92 12.23 -1.84
C GLY A 144 8.84 12.79 -2.75
N ALA A 145 9.25 13.65 -3.69
CA ALA A 145 8.43 14.16 -4.78
C ALA A 145 9.30 14.50 -5.99
N GLY A 146 8.69 14.53 -7.18
CA GLY A 146 9.39 14.90 -8.42
C GLY A 146 10.33 13.80 -8.91
N GLU A 147 11.44 14.14 -9.56
CA GLU A 147 12.24 13.13 -10.29
C GLU A 147 12.98 12.12 -9.41
N VAL A 148 13.00 12.32 -8.08
CA VAL A 148 13.55 11.34 -7.13
C VAL A 148 12.61 10.15 -6.91
N THR A 149 11.32 10.27 -7.24
CA THR A 149 10.31 9.25 -6.88
C THR A 149 10.18 8.16 -7.94
N GLY A 150 9.80 6.97 -7.46
CA GLY A 150 9.58 5.78 -8.27
C GLY A 150 8.22 5.14 -7.96
N GLY A 151 7.79 4.24 -8.84
CA GLY A 151 6.55 3.46 -8.68
C GLY A 151 5.30 4.10 -9.29
N VAL A 152 5.24 5.43 -9.44
CA VAL A 152 4.06 6.14 -9.96
C VAL A 152 3.76 5.80 -11.43
N HIS A 153 4.80 5.69 -12.28
CA HIS A 153 4.66 5.51 -13.74
C HIS A 153 4.79 4.06 -14.21
N GLY A 154 4.87 3.08 -13.30
CA GLY A 154 5.08 1.67 -13.66
C GLY A 154 6.34 1.45 -14.53
N GLY A 155 6.24 0.58 -15.54
CA GLY A 155 7.35 0.23 -16.43
C GLY A 155 7.61 1.21 -17.59
N ASN A 156 6.72 2.18 -17.83
CA ASN A 156 6.87 3.16 -18.91
C ASN A 156 6.18 4.49 -18.57
N ARG A 157 6.92 5.60 -18.61
CA ARG A 157 6.38 6.94 -18.31
C ARG A 157 5.84 7.59 -19.57
N LEU A 158 4.54 7.88 -19.56
CA LEU A 158 3.90 8.70 -20.58
C LEU A 158 4.27 10.18 -20.37
N GLY A 159 4.52 10.91 -21.46
CA GLY A 159 4.86 12.33 -21.41
C GLY A 159 3.79 13.16 -20.71
N GLY A 160 4.20 14.15 -19.90
CA GLY A 160 3.31 15.04 -19.14
C GLY A 160 3.05 14.61 -17.69
N ASN A 161 3.19 13.32 -17.37
CA ASN A 161 2.85 12.82 -16.03
C ASN A 161 3.80 13.33 -14.92
N SER A 162 5.05 13.69 -15.23
CA SER A 162 6.02 14.16 -14.21
C SER A 162 5.67 15.52 -13.63
N LEU A 163 5.03 16.41 -14.40
CA LEU A 163 4.58 17.69 -13.86
C LEU A 163 3.45 17.47 -12.85
N LEU A 164 2.52 16.57 -13.15
CA LEU A 164 1.43 16.21 -12.26
C LEU A 164 1.96 15.52 -10.99
N GLU A 165 2.88 14.56 -11.13
CA GLU A 165 3.55 13.90 -10.00
C GLU A 165 4.24 14.94 -9.09
N CYS A 166 5.00 15.87 -9.68
CA CYS A 166 5.67 16.92 -8.93
C CYS A 166 4.68 17.80 -8.16
N VAL A 167 3.56 18.19 -8.76
CA VAL A 167 2.57 19.05 -8.10
C VAL A 167 1.82 18.29 -7.00
N VAL A 168 1.37 17.06 -7.27
CA VAL A 168 0.58 16.26 -6.33
C VAL A 168 1.45 15.81 -5.16
N PHE A 169 2.54 15.10 -5.43
CA PHE A 169 3.41 14.60 -4.36
C PHE A 169 4.25 15.70 -3.73
N GLY A 170 4.54 16.80 -4.43
CA GLY A 170 5.21 17.97 -3.84
C GLY A 170 4.34 18.62 -2.77
N ARG A 171 3.04 18.77 -3.02
CA ARG A 171 2.08 19.25 -2.01
C ARG A 171 1.96 18.28 -0.84
N ILE A 172 1.75 17.00 -1.12
CA ILE A 172 1.62 15.98 -0.07
C ILE A 172 2.90 15.90 0.78
N ALA A 173 4.08 15.87 0.16
CA ALA A 173 5.37 15.83 0.87
C ALA A 173 5.60 17.09 1.70
N GLY A 174 5.24 18.27 1.18
CA GLY A 174 5.31 19.53 1.92
C GLY A 174 4.41 19.54 3.14
N ASP A 175 3.13 19.19 2.96
CA ASP A 175 2.14 19.13 4.03
C ASP A 175 2.57 18.13 5.12
N ARG A 176 2.92 16.90 4.73
CA ARG A 176 3.36 15.85 5.65
C ARG A 176 4.69 16.18 6.33
N GLY A 177 5.63 16.76 5.58
CA GLY A 177 6.92 17.21 6.11
C GLY A 177 6.77 18.30 7.17
N SER A 178 5.82 19.22 6.98
CA SER A 178 5.54 20.29 7.94
C SER A 178 4.97 19.78 9.28
N THR A 179 4.40 18.57 9.30
CA THR A 179 3.77 17.98 10.49
C THR A 179 4.62 16.93 11.20
N ILE A 180 5.92 16.81 10.86
CA ILE A 180 6.85 15.92 11.57
C ILE A 180 6.97 16.32 13.05
N GLN A 181 7.15 17.61 13.33
CA GLN A 181 7.36 18.15 14.67
C GLN A 181 6.03 18.60 15.29
N GLN A 182 5.19 17.64 15.69
CA GLN A 182 4.00 17.96 16.47
C GLN A 182 4.32 18.14 17.96
N LYS A 183 3.64 19.11 18.59
CA LYS A 183 3.75 19.32 20.06
C LYS A 183 3.15 18.15 20.84
N LYS A 184 2.01 17.63 20.39
CA LYS A 184 1.36 16.46 20.99
C LYS A 184 1.98 15.18 20.41
N GLN A 185 2.38 14.24 21.26
CA GLN A 185 2.92 12.95 20.81
C GLN A 185 1.82 12.00 20.31
N ASN A 186 0.64 12.08 20.92
CA ASN A 186 -0.53 11.27 20.58
C ASN A 186 -1.52 12.09 19.76
N ALA A 187 -2.06 11.48 18.71
CA ALA A 187 -3.02 12.12 17.83
C ALA A 187 -4.44 12.14 18.43
N LEU A 188 -4.96 10.97 18.85
CA LEU A 188 -6.35 10.85 19.29
C LEU A 188 -6.48 11.15 20.79
N SER A 189 -7.57 11.83 21.13
CA SER A 189 -8.06 12.02 22.49
C SER A 189 -9.24 11.08 22.75
N PHE A 190 -9.56 10.81 24.03
CA PHE A 190 -10.77 10.06 24.42
C PHE A 190 -11.98 10.98 24.65
N THR A 191 -11.74 12.28 24.75
CA THR A 191 -12.75 13.31 25.02
C THR A 191 -12.97 14.23 23.82
N GLU A 192 -11.91 14.51 23.05
CA GLU A 192 -11.92 15.44 21.92
C GLU A 192 -11.88 14.70 20.58
N TRP A 193 -12.55 15.26 19.59
CA TRP A 193 -12.53 14.78 18.22
C TRP A 193 -11.30 15.31 17.47
N THR A 194 -10.68 14.45 16.67
CA THR A 194 -9.48 14.76 15.89
C THR A 194 -9.75 14.51 14.42
N THR A 195 -9.59 15.53 13.58
CA THR A 195 -9.69 15.35 12.13
C THR A 195 -8.53 14.53 11.61
N VAL A 196 -8.84 13.50 10.83
CA VAL A 196 -7.89 12.67 10.09
C VAL A 196 -8.31 12.59 8.63
N VAL A 197 -7.36 12.35 7.73
CA VAL A 197 -7.59 12.33 6.28
C VAL A 197 -7.40 10.92 5.75
N LEU A 198 -8.35 10.42 4.96
CA LEU A 198 -8.23 9.12 4.31
C LEU A 198 -7.06 9.16 3.32
N ARG A 199 -6.06 8.32 3.56
CA ARG A 199 -4.84 8.20 2.75
C ARG A 199 -5.04 7.25 1.58
N GLU A 200 -5.61 6.09 1.85
CA GLU A 200 -5.80 5.03 0.86
C GLU A 200 -6.90 4.06 1.31
N VAL A 201 -7.56 3.45 0.32
CA VAL A 201 -8.53 2.37 0.50
C VAL A 201 -7.96 1.11 -0.14
N ARG A 202 -8.03 -0.01 0.57
CA ARG A 202 -7.53 -1.30 0.11
C ARG A 202 -8.63 -2.33 0.16
N GLU A 203 -8.84 -3.02 -0.94
CA GLU A 203 -9.92 -3.99 -1.12
C GLU A 203 -9.52 -5.13 -2.05
N GLY A 204 -10.33 -6.18 -2.10
CA GLY A 204 -10.09 -7.37 -2.92
C GLY A 204 -9.06 -8.34 -2.34
N GLY A 205 -8.88 -9.49 -3.02
CA GLY A 205 -7.89 -10.50 -2.68
C GLY A 205 -7.82 -10.84 -1.18
N MET A 206 -6.71 -10.45 -0.55
CA MET A 206 -6.41 -10.76 0.85
C MET A 206 -7.28 -10.04 1.88
N TYR A 207 -8.01 -8.98 1.52
CA TYR A 207 -8.84 -8.22 2.47
C TYR A 207 -10.21 -8.86 2.73
N GLY A 208 -10.58 -9.88 1.95
CA GLY A 208 -11.87 -10.58 2.04
C GLY A 208 -12.99 -9.86 1.29
N ALA A 209 -13.92 -10.64 0.73
CA ALA A 209 -15.08 -10.14 0.01
C ALA A 209 -15.96 -9.25 0.91
N GLY A 210 -16.39 -8.11 0.36
CA GLY A 210 -17.19 -7.14 1.09
C GLY A 210 -16.46 -6.42 2.23
N SER A 211 -15.15 -6.58 2.35
CA SER A 211 -14.33 -5.90 3.36
C SER A 211 -13.32 -4.96 2.71
N ARG A 212 -13.03 -3.85 3.38
CA ARG A 212 -12.04 -2.86 2.96
C ARG A 212 -11.22 -2.40 4.15
N VAL A 213 -9.94 -2.13 3.91
CA VAL A 213 -9.07 -1.47 4.88
C VAL A 213 -8.95 0.00 4.48
N LEU A 214 -9.36 0.88 5.38
CA LEU A 214 -9.22 2.31 5.22
C LEU A 214 -8.04 2.76 6.08
N ARG A 215 -7.03 3.34 5.44
CA ARG A 215 -5.86 3.91 6.12
C ARG A 215 -6.00 5.41 6.19
N PHE A 216 -5.94 5.96 7.39
CA PHE A 216 -6.01 7.41 7.62
C PHE A 216 -4.65 7.96 8.01
N ASN A 217 -4.38 9.18 7.56
CA ASN A 217 -3.31 10.03 8.02
C ASN A 217 -3.67 10.63 9.37
N LEU A 218 -2.83 10.39 10.38
CA LEU A 218 -2.86 11.18 11.60
C LEU A 218 -2.37 12.61 11.31
N PRO A 219 -2.77 13.62 12.12
CA PRO A 219 -2.39 15.02 11.89
C PRO A 219 -0.87 15.21 11.81
N GLY A 220 -0.13 14.58 12.71
CA GLY A 220 1.33 14.52 12.68
C GLY A 220 1.85 13.33 11.91
N ALA A 221 2.79 13.56 11.00
CA ALA A 221 3.39 12.48 10.21
C ALA A 221 4.19 11.46 11.04
N LEU A 222 4.60 11.81 12.25
CA LEU A 222 5.27 10.90 13.21
C LEU A 222 4.51 10.75 14.54
N GLN A 223 3.23 11.12 14.60
CA GLN A 223 2.42 10.90 15.81
C GLN A 223 2.02 9.44 15.96
N ARG A 224 1.83 9.01 17.22
CA ARG A 224 1.17 7.75 17.54
C ARG A 224 -0.33 7.95 17.62
N SER A 225 -1.11 6.88 17.51
CA SER A 225 -2.57 6.98 17.66
C SER A 225 -2.98 7.51 19.04
N GLY A 226 -2.24 7.16 20.09
CA GLY A 226 -2.60 7.45 21.49
C GLY A 226 -3.47 6.38 22.14
N LEU A 227 -3.73 5.27 21.44
CA LEU A 227 -4.48 4.13 21.95
C LEU A 227 -3.56 3.15 22.70
N SER A 228 -4.15 2.27 23.47
CA SER A 228 -3.54 1.03 23.97
C SER A 228 -3.92 -0.14 23.05
N LEU A 229 -3.17 -1.25 23.16
CA LEU A 229 -3.44 -2.44 22.36
C LEU A 229 -4.80 -3.04 22.77
N GLY A 230 -5.70 -3.18 21.79
CA GLY A 230 -7.06 -3.70 21.99
C GLY A 230 -8.14 -2.64 22.28
N GLN A 231 -7.79 -1.34 22.30
CA GLN A 231 -8.77 -0.26 22.33
C GLN A 231 -9.29 0.03 20.91
N PHE A 232 -10.52 0.56 20.85
CA PHE A 232 -11.18 0.92 19.60
C PHE A 232 -11.39 2.43 19.48
N ILE A 233 -11.86 2.89 18.33
CA ILE A 233 -12.16 4.29 18.04
C ILE A 233 -13.64 4.50 17.74
N ALA A 234 -14.09 5.73 17.92
CA ALA A 234 -15.27 6.26 17.25
C ALA A 234 -14.82 7.09 16.04
N ILE A 235 -15.55 6.94 14.93
CA ILE A 235 -15.43 7.76 13.73
C ILE A 235 -16.75 8.47 13.49
N ARG A 236 -16.70 9.75 13.12
CA ARG A 236 -17.88 10.49 12.68
C ARG A 236 -17.60 11.39 11.49
N GLY A 237 -18.65 11.74 10.79
CA GLY A 237 -18.64 12.69 9.68
C GLY A 237 -20.07 13.01 9.25
N ASP A 238 -20.19 14.05 8.44
CA ASP A 238 -21.48 14.48 7.90
C ASP A 238 -21.71 13.82 6.53
N TRP A 239 -22.88 13.23 6.36
CA TRP A 239 -23.31 12.61 5.11
C TRP A 239 -24.78 12.92 4.87
N ASP A 240 -25.08 13.57 3.75
CA ASP A 240 -26.45 13.98 3.37
C ASP A 240 -27.17 14.76 4.50
N GLY A 241 -26.45 15.68 5.14
CA GLY A 241 -26.95 16.51 6.24
C GLY A 241 -27.13 15.79 7.59
N GLN A 242 -26.74 14.53 7.70
CA GLN A 242 -26.77 13.75 8.93
C GLN A 242 -25.36 13.48 9.47
N GLN A 243 -25.17 13.69 10.77
CA GLN A 243 -23.93 13.28 11.43
C GLN A 243 -23.98 11.78 11.73
N LEU A 244 -23.13 11.01 11.06
CA LEU A 244 -23.02 9.57 11.25
C LEU A 244 -21.93 9.24 12.26
N LEU A 245 -22.14 8.21 13.07
CA LEU A 245 -21.21 7.75 14.11
C LEU A 245 -21.02 6.23 14.00
N GLY A 246 -19.77 5.80 13.85
CA GLY A 246 -19.39 4.39 13.80
C GLY A 246 -18.28 4.05 14.79
N TYR A 247 -18.11 2.76 15.07
CA TYR A 247 -17.07 2.25 15.97
C TYR A 247 -16.23 1.20 15.26
N TYR A 248 -14.91 1.35 15.31
CA TYR A 248 -13.98 0.49 14.58
C TYR A 248 -12.77 0.18 15.45
N SER A 249 -12.31 -1.06 15.42
CA SER A 249 -11.03 -1.43 16.01
C SER A 249 -9.93 -1.21 14.98
N PRO A 250 -8.86 -0.46 15.34
CA PRO A 250 -7.71 -0.35 14.47
C PRO A 250 -7.01 -1.70 14.29
N ILE A 251 -6.52 -1.96 13.09
CA ILE A 251 -5.66 -3.12 12.80
C ILE A 251 -4.17 -2.79 12.97
N THR A 252 -3.81 -1.51 12.85
CA THR A 252 -2.46 -1.01 13.09
C THR A 252 -2.10 -1.00 14.56
N LEU A 253 -0.82 -1.18 14.88
CA LEU A 253 -0.38 -1.12 16.26
C LEU A 253 -0.44 0.30 16.81
N PRO A 254 -0.64 0.49 18.13
CA PRO A 254 -0.66 1.83 18.69
C PRO A 254 0.68 2.60 18.61
N ASP A 255 1.78 1.87 18.41
CA ASP A 255 3.12 2.44 18.21
C ASP A 255 3.46 2.74 16.75
N ASP A 256 2.58 2.39 15.80
CA ASP A 256 2.78 2.76 14.40
C ASP A 256 2.58 4.28 14.23
N LEU A 257 3.41 4.88 13.37
CA LEU A 257 3.56 6.32 13.28
C LEU A 257 2.82 6.90 12.07
N GLY A 258 2.16 8.04 12.29
CA GLY A 258 1.63 8.90 11.24
C GLY A 258 0.35 8.42 10.56
N MET A 259 -0.15 7.24 10.94
CA MET A 259 -1.32 6.62 10.35
C MET A 259 -2.12 5.77 11.33
N ILE A 260 -3.32 5.38 10.91
CA ILE A 260 -4.20 4.42 11.59
C ILE A 260 -5.03 3.69 10.55
N ASP A 261 -5.09 2.36 10.62
CA ASP A 261 -5.90 1.55 9.70
C ASP A 261 -7.10 0.97 10.42
N ILE A 262 -8.26 1.02 9.78
CA ILE A 262 -9.48 0.33 10.23
C ILE A 262 -9.93 -0.69 9.20
N LEU A 263 -10.53 -1.78 9.68
CA LEU A 263 -11.24 -2.74 8.85
C LEU A 263 -12.74 -2.43 8.87
N ALA A 264 -13.31 -2.16 7.70
CA ALA A 264 -14.73 -1.92 7.53
C ALA A 264 -15.33 -2.95 6.58
N ARG A 265 -16.63 -3.21 6.72
CA ARG A 265 -17.40 -3.92 5.70
C ARG A 265 -18.28 -2.99 4.90
N SER A 266 -18.35 -3.30 3.61
CA SER A 266 -19.26 -2.73 2.64
C SER A 266 -20.52 -3.57 2.55
N ASP A 267 -21.51 -3.19 3.34
CA ASP A 267 -22.86 -3.76 3.34
C ASP A 267 -23.89 -2.65 3.58
N LYS A 268 -25.17 -3.00 3.53
CA LYS A 268 -26.28 -2.04 3.53
C LYS A 268 -26.42 -1.30 4.87
N GLY A 269 -26.84 -0.04 4.80
CA GLY A 269 -27.14 0.80 5.95
C GLY A 269 -26.31 2.09 5.93
N THR A 270 -26.93 3.20 6.32
CA THR A 270 -26.41 4.57 6.12
C THR A 270 -24.95 4.75 6.54
N LEU A 271 -24.56 4.22 7.71
CA LEU A 271 -23.17 4.28 8.19
C LEU A 271 -22.20 3.52 7.28
N ARG A 272 -22.57 2.30 6.85
CA ARG A 272 -21.72 1.42 6.04
C ARG A 272 -21.62 1.91 4.60
N GLU A 273 -22.69 2.50 4.08
CA GLU A 273 -22.72 3.18 2.79
C GLU A 273 -21.81 4.41 2.78
N TRP A 274 -21.90 5.27 3.80
CA TRP A 274 -20.99 6.41 3.95
C TRP A 274 -19.53 5.98 4.01
N ILE A 275 -19.19 5.03 4.89
CA ILE A 275 -17.81 4.53 5.01
C ILE A 275 -17.30 3.92 3.70
N SER A 276 -18.19 3.28 2.92
CA SER A 276 -17.84 2.70 1.62
C SER A 276 -17.69 3.74 0.50
N ALA A 277 -18.20 4.95 0.71
CA ALA A 277 -18.13 6.05 -0.24
C ALA A 277 -16.95 6.99 0.01
N LEU A 278 -16.22 6.83 1.12
CA LEU A 278 -15.03 7.63 1.40
C LEU A 278 -13.94 7.37 0.36
N GLU A 279 -13.35 8.45 -0.16
CA GLU A 279 -12.25 8.44 -1.12
C GLU A 279 -10.97 9.05 -0.53
N PRO A 280 -9.77 8.65 -1.03
CA PRO A 280 -8.52 9.29 -0.61
C PRO A 280 -8.57 10.81 -0.74
N GLY A 281 -8.28 11.52 0.35
CA GLY A 281 -8.43 12.97 0.48
C GLY A 281 -9.59 13.40 1.37
N ASP A 282 -10.58 12.53 1.59
CA ASP A 282 -11.71 12.84 2.48
C ASP A 282 -11.28 12.96 3.94
N ALA A 283 -11.88 13.90 4.65
CA ALA A 283 -11.64 14.12 6.07
C ALA A 283 -12.78 13.56 6.93
N VAL A 284 -12.42 12.93 8.03
CA VAL A 284 -13.34 12.42 9.05
C VAL A 284 -12.82 12.79 10.43
N GLU A 285 -13.67 12.74 11.44
CA GLU A 285 -13.27 12.95 12.83
C GLU A 285 -13.16 11.62 13.57
N MET A 286 -12.09 11.44 14.34
CA MET A 286 -11.85 10.26 15.16
C MET A 286 -11.55 10.63 16.61
N LYS A 287 -11.93 9.75 17.52
CA LYS A 287 -11.48 9.78 18.92
C LYS A 287 -11.31 8.38 19.47
N GLY A 288 -10.46 8.23 20.48
CA GLY A 288 -10.31 7.00 21.24
C GLY A 288 -11.57 6.66 22.03
N CYS A 289 -11.87 5.38 22.11
CA CYS A 289 -12.93 4.80 22.92
C CYS A 289 -12.32 3.77 23.89
N GLY A 290 -13.16 3.09 24.67
CA GLY A 290 -12.72 2.04 25.58
C GLY A 290 -12.18 0.78 24.88
N GLY A 291 -12.35 -0.34 25.55
CA GLY A 291 -11.94 -1.65 25.09
C GLY A 291 -10.80 -2.23 25.92
N LEU A 292 -10.07 -3.18 25.34
CA LEU A 292 -9.03 -3.88 26.09
C LEU A 292 -7.82 -2.97 26.25
N VAL A 293 -7.32 -2.84 27.48
CA VAL A 293 -6.07 -2.15 27.76
C VAL A 293 -5.00 -3.22 28.00
N ILE A 294 -4.46 -3.76 26.90
CA ILE A 294 -3.37 -4.74 26.97
C ILE A 294 -2.05 -3.98 26.98
N GLU A 295 -1.40 -3.94 28.13
CA GLU A 295 -0.11 -3.29 28.27
C GLU A 295 0.99 -4.16 27.65
N ARG A 296 1.87 -3.53 26.87
CA ARG A 296 3.08 -4.13 26.32
C ARG A 296 4.29 -3.65 27.11
N ARG A 297 4.63 -4.37 28.17
CA ARG A 297 5.69 -3.95 29.09
C ARG A 297 7.05 -4.31 28.53
N LEU A 298 7.79 -3.31 28.05
CA LEU A 298 9.08 -3.52 27.39
C LEU A 298 10.20 -3.95 28.35
N SER A 299 10.12 -3.60 29.63
CA SER A 299 11.17 -3.87 30.62
C SER A 299 11.39 -5.36 30.86
N ASP A 300 10.31 -6.15 30.89
CA ASP A 300 10.35 -7.60 31.09
C ASP A 300 9.74 -8.38 29.91
N LYS A 301 9.35 -7.66 28.85
CA LYS A 301 8.90 -8.20 27.56
C LYS A 301 7.58 -8.97 27.65
N HIS A 302 6.72 -8.69 28.63
CA HIS A 302 5.44 -9.37 28.80
C HIS A 302 4.25 -8.51 28.33
N PHE A 303 3.15 -9.19 28.02
CA PHE A 303 1.83 -8.56 28.02
C PHE A 303 1.31 -8.54 29.45
N VAL A 304 0.65 -7.45 29.84
CA VAL A 304 -0.05 -7.35 31.12
C VAL A 304 -1.50 -6.94 30.86
N PHE A 305 -2.43 -7.63 31.50
CA PHE A 305 -3.85 -7.33 31.42
C PHE A 305 -4.51 -7.54 32.79
N ALA A 306 -5.25 -6.54 33.28
CA ALA A 306 -5.90 -6.57 34.59
C ALA A 306 -4.97 -7.00 35.76
N GLY A 307 -3.68 -6.64 35.69
CA GLY A 307 -2.67 -7.01 36.69
C GLY A 307 -2.03 -8.40 36.52
N HIS A 308 -2.48 -9.19 35.53
CA HIS A 308 -1.92 -10.51 35.22
C HIS A 308 -0.88 -10.43 34.11
N ILE A 309 0.21 -11.20 34.24
CA ILE A 309 1.15 -11.44 33.13
C ILE A 309 0.50 -12.42 32.16
N ILE A 310 0.40 -12.02 30.91
CA ILE A 310 -0.24 -12.80 29.84
C ILE A 310 0.84 -13.31 28.89
N ASN A 311 0.92 -14.63 28.75
CA ASN A 311 1.77 -15.30 27.76
C ASN A 311 0.98 -16.27 26.86
N LYS A 312 -0.31 -16.47 27.12
CA LYS A 312 -1.25 -17.20 26.26
C LYS A 312 -2.38 -16.29 25.84
N LEU A 313 -2.67 -16.26 24.54
CA LEU A 313 -3.75 -15.47 23.96
C LEU A 313 -4.72 -16.40 23.25
N CYS A 314 -6.01 -16.30 23.57
CA CYS A 314 -7.10 -16.89 22.79
C CYS A 314 -7.96 -15.76 22.22
N LEU A 315 -8.08 -15.73 20.90
CA LEU A 315 -8.71 -14.65 20.15
C LEU A 315 -9.90 -15.24 19.41
N ILE A 316 -11.11 -14.76 19.69
CA ILE A 316 -12.34 -15.31 19.14
C ILE A 316 -13.06 -14.21 18.36
N ALA A 317 -13.07 -14.35 17.03
CA ALA A 317 -13.57 -13.36 16.09
C ALA A 317 -14.78 -13.85 15.30
N GLY A 318 -15.74 -12.95 15.07
CA GLY A 318 -16.82 -13.15 14.09
C GLY A 318 -16.87 -11.99 13.09
N GLY A 319 -16.75 -12.28 11.79
CA GLY A 319 -16.77 -11.27 10.72
C GLY A 319 -15.70 -10.18 10.91
N THR A 320 -16.10 -8.90 10.94
CA THR A 320 -15.17 -7.77 11.18
C THR A 320 -14.57 -7.74 12.57
N GLY A 321 -15.08 -8.53 13.51
CA GLY A 321 -14.50 -8.69 14.85
C GLY A 321 -13.08 -9.28 14.83
N VAL A 322 -12.57 -9.69 13.68
CA VAL A 322 -11.16 -10.05 13.50
C VAL A 322 -10.21 -8.86 13.63
N ALA A 323 -10.66 -7.62 13.39
CA ALA A 323 -9.82 -6.42 13.41
C ALA A 323 -8.96 -6.25 14.68
N PRO A 324 -9.52 -6.25 15.91
CA PRO A 324 -8.70 -6.17 17.13
C PRO A 324 -7.80 -7.40 17.31
N MET A 325 -8.22 -8.57 16.79
CA MET A 325 -7.42 -9.80 16.87
C MET A 325 -6.18 -9.72 15.99
N LEU A 326 -6.28 -9.14 14.78
CA LEU A 326 -5.14 -8.89 13.91
C LEU A 326 -4.11 -7.98 14.58
N GLN A 327 -4.58 -6.92 15.25
CA GLN A 327 -3.73 -6.00 16.01
C GLN A 327 -2.96 -6.75 17.13
N ILE A 328 -3.67 -7.58 17.91
CA ILE A 328 -3.08 -8.36 19.00
C ILE A 328 -2.10 -9.41 18.48
N ILE A 329 -2.43 -10.13 17.39
CA ILE A 329 -1.54 -11.10 16.75
C ILE A 329 -0.27 -10.42 16.27
N GLN A 330 -0.38 -9.27 15.59
CA GLN A 330 0.77 -8.51 15.12
C GLN A 330 1.67 -8.11 16.28
N ALA A 331 1.09 -7.68 17.40
CA ALA A 331 1.82 -7.29 18.59
C ALA A 331 2.56 -8.48 19.23
N ALA A 332 1.90 -9.64 19.34
CA ALA A 332 2.45 -10.85 19.95
C ALA A 332 3.66 -11.40 19.20
N PHE A 333 3.66 -11.31 17.87
CA PHE A 333 4.77 -11.79 17.04
C PHE A 333 5.83 -10.72 16.71
N LYS A 334 5.72 -9.51 17.28
CA LYS A 334 6.74 -8.46 17.16
C LYS A 334 7.79 -8.64 18.25
N LYS A 335 9.08 -8.54 17.92
CA LYS A 335 10.14 -8.48 18.93
C LYS A 335 9.95 -7.26 19.85
N PRO A 336 10.20 -7.38 21.16
CA PRO A 336 10.73 -8.56 21.85
C PRO A 336 9.65 -9.56 22.35
N PHE A 337 8.37 -9.28 22.16
CA PHE A 337 7.26 -10.06 22.75
C PHE A 337 7.12 -11.48 22.20
N ILE A 338 7.60 -11.73 20.98
CA ILE A 338 7.64 -13.08 20.41
C ILE A 338 8.45 -14.07 21.27
N ASP A 339 9.38 -13.58 22.08
CA ASP A 339 10.24 -14.42 22.93
C ASP A 339 9.51 -14.89 24.19
N SER A 340 8.58 -14.09 24.73
CA SER A 340 7.83 -14.38 25.96
C SER A 340 6.47 -15.02 25.71
N ILE A 341 5.87 -14.80 24.52
CA ILE A 341 4.59 -15.41 24.18
C ILE A 341 4.75 -16.93 24.01
N GLU A 342 3.91 -17.69 24.72
CA GLU A 342 3.87 -19.15 24.70
C GLU A 342 2.99 -19.63 23.55
N SER A 343 1.76 -19.12 23.47
CA SER A 343 0.81 -19.50 22.42
C SER A 343 -0.22 -18.41 22.11
N VAL A 344 -0.62 -18.35 20.84
CA VAL A 344 -1.70 -17.51 20.33
C VAL A 344 -2.64 -18.39 19.52
N HIS A 345 -3.89 -18.52 19.95
CA HIS A 345 -4.92 -19.29 19.26
C HIS A 345 -6.00 -18.35 18.72
N LEU A 346 -6.32 -18.45 17.43
CA LEU A 346 -7.40 -17.70 16.78
C LEU A 346 -8.55 -18.63 16.40
N ILE A 347 -9.77 -18.34 16.84
CA ILE A 347 -11.00 -18.92 16.31
C ILE A 347 -11.69 -17.81 15.52
N TYR A 348 -11.83 -17.98 14.19
CA TYR A 348 -12.37 -16.94 13.32
C TYR A 348 -13.56 -17.47 12.52
N ALA A 349 -14.75 -17.01 12.90
CA ALA A 349 -16.01 -17.35 12.26
C ALA A 349 -16.39 -16.34 11.16
N ALA A 350 -16.87 -16.83 10.03
CA ALA A 350 -17.40 -16.03 8.91
C ALA A 350 -18.52 -16.79 8.18
N GLU A 351 -19.24 -16.10 7.29
CA GLU A 351 -20.32 -16.75 6.54
C GLU A 351 -19.76 -17.76 5.53
N ASP A 352 -18.76 -17.37 4.75
CA ASP A 352 -18.08 -18.22 3.78
C ASP A 352 -16.58 -17.87 3.67
N VAL A 353 -15.84 -18.70 2.94
CA VAL A 353 -14.37 -18.60 2.84
C VAL A 353 -13.90 -17.28 2.22
N THR A 354 -14.72 -16.65 1.39
CA THR A 354 -14.35 -15.41 0.70
C THR A 354 -14.37 -14.21 1.64
N GLU A 355 -15.17 -14.25 2.71
CA GLU A 355 -15.26 -13.18 3.71
C GLU A 355 -14.10 -13.16 4.72
N LEU A 356 -13.24 -14.18 4.75
CA LEU A 356 -12.13 -14.27 5.69
C LEU A 356 -11.02 -13.26 5.35
N THR A 357 -11.06 -12.09 5.99
CA THR A 357 -10.02 -11.06 5.87
C THR A 357 -8.66 -11.60 6.37
N TYR A 358 -7.62 -11.38 5.57
CA TYR A 358 -6.24 -11.80 5.83
C TYR A 358 -6.05 -13.31 6.01
N ARG A 359 -6.92 -14.15 5.41
CA ARG A 359 -6.84 -15.62 5.51
C ARG A 359 -5.45 -16.17 5.19
N GLU A 360 -4.87 -15.78 4.06
CA GLU A 360 -3.56 -16.29 3.60
C GLU A 360 -2.42 -15.84 4.51
N VAL A 361 -2.51 -14.62 5.03
CA VAL A 361 -1.56 -14.05 6.01
C VAL A 361 -1.59 -14.82 7.31
N LEU A 362 -2.78 -15.17 7.80
CA LEU A 362 -2.95 -15.98 9.01
C LEU A 362 -2.42 -17.41 8.81
N GLU A 363 -2.61 -18.00 7.63
CA GLU A 363 -2.05 -19.31 7.29
C GLU A 363 -0.52 -19.30 7.17
N GLU A 364 0.05 -18.25 6.57
CA GLU A 364 1.49 -18.05 6.55
C GLU A 364 2.05 -17.88 7.96
N ARG A 365 1.44 -17.04 8.79
CA ARG A 365 1.82 -16.89 10.20
C ARG A 365 1.78 -18.22 10.93
N ARG A 366 0.78 -19.06 10.70
CA ARG A 366 0.68 -20.40 11.29
C ARG A 366 1.89 -21.25 10.93
N ARG A 367 2.27 -21.28 9.65
CA ARG A 367 3.44 -22.02 9.15
C ARG A 367 4.76 -21.51 9.74
N GLU A 368 4.92 -20.19 9.85
CA GLU A 368 6.16 -19.56 10.35
C GLU A 368 6.29 -19.55 11.89
N SER A 369 5.19 -19.73 12.63
CA SER A 369 5.18 -19.55 14.09
C SER A 369 5.85 -20.68 14.90
N HIS A 370 6.35 -21.73 14.24
CA HIS A 370 6.89 -22.93 14.89
C HIS A 370 5.96 -23.51 15.98
N GLY A 371 4.64 -23.48 15.73
CA GLY A 371 3.63 -24.02 16.65
C GLY A 371 3.08 -23.02 17.68
N LYS A 372 3.66 -21.81 17.79
CA LYS A 372 3.14 -20.75 18.69
C LYS A 372 1.80 -20.19 18.22
N PHE A 373 1.51 -20.17 16.92
CA PHE A 373 0.22 -19.72 16.38
C PHE A 373 -0.63 -20.91 15.93
N LYS A 374 -1.84 -21.01 16.46
CA LYS A 374 -2.88 -21.91 15.94
C LYS A 374 -4.07 -21.08 15.48
N LYS A 375 -4.75 -21.56 14.46
CA LYS A 375 -6.02 -20.99 14.00
C LYS A 375 -7.06 -22.10 13.80
N ALA A 376 -8.32 -21.73 13.88
CA ALA A 376 -9.47 -22.51 13.44
C ALA A 376 -10.44 -21.56 12.72
N PHE A 377 -10.66 -21.80 11.43
CA PHE A 377 -11.71 -21.08 10.70
C PHE A 377 -13.04 -21.80 10.89
N VAL A 378 -14.12 -21.07 11.10
CA VAL A 378 -15.46 -21.64 11.29
C VAL A 378 -16.40 -21.01 10.28
N LEU A 379 -16.98 -21.81 9.38
CA LEU A 379 -17.79 -21.28 8.28
C LEU A 379 -19.22 -21.77 8.34
N ASN A 380 -20.19 -20.88 8.13
CA ASN A 380 -21.60 -21.27 7.97
C ASN A 380 -21.83 -22.00 6.64
N ARG A 381 -21.19 -21.53 5.56
CA ARG A 381 -21.27 -22.09 4.21
C ARG A 381 -19.87 -22.46 3.71
N PRO A 382 -19.30 -23.59 4.18
CA PRO A 382 -17.96 -24.01 3.78
C PRO A 382 -17.93 -24.46 2.31
N PRO A 383 -16.78 -24.30 1.62
CA PRO A 383 -16.57 -24.90 0.31
C PRO A 383 -16.46 -26.44 0.40
N PRO A 384 -16.58 -27.18 -0.71
CA PRO A 384 -16.27 -28.62 -0.73
C PRO A 384 -14.87 -28.90 -0.18
N LEU A 385 -14.72 -30.04 0.52
CA LEU A 385 -13.46 -30.47 1.14
C LEU A 385 -12.94 -29.57 2.28
N TRP A 386 -13.80 -28.75 2.88
CA TRP A 386 -13.47 -27.99 4.08
C TRP A 386 -13.22 -28.91 5.28
N THR A 387 -12.11 -28.68 5.98
CA THR A 387 -11.66 -29.52 7.10
C THR A 387 -11.61 -28.81 8.44
N ASP A 388 -11.80 -27.48 8.47
CA ASP A 388 -11.91 -26.73 9.72
C ASP A 388 -13.38 -26.74 10.23
N GLY A 389 -13.73 -25.84 11.16
CA GLY A 389 -15.05 -25.80 11.79
C GLY A 389 -16.19 -25.42 10.83
N VAL A 390 -17.40 -25.91 11.14
CA VAL A 390 -18.62 -25.65 10.36
C VAL A 390 -19.73 -25.16 11.29
N GLY A 391 -20.48 -24.16 10.86
CA GLY A 391 -21.61 -23.57 11.58
C GLY A 391 -21.19 -22.51 12.60
N PHE A 392 -21.83 -22.55 13.78
CA PHE A 392 -21.57 -21.58 14.85
C PHE A 392 -20.45 -22.04 15.79
N ILE A 393 -19.81 -21.09 16.46
CA ILE A 393 -18.87 -21.40 17.55
C ILE A 393 -19.65 -22.03 18.70
N ASP A 394 -19.43 -23.32 18.92
CA ASP A 394 -20.10 -24.12 19.94
C ASP A 394 -19.12 -24.63 21.02
N ARG A 395 -19.64 -25.41 21.97
CA ARG A 395 -18.83 -25.99 23.05
C ARG A 395 -17.73 -26.94 22.54
N GLY A 396 -17.99 -27.67 21.45
CA GLY A 396 -17.02 -28.62 20.88
C GLY A 396 -15.81 -27.87 20.31
N ILE A 397 -16.07 -26.84 19.49
CA ILE A 397 -15.04 -25.96 18.94
C ILE A 397 -14.23 -25.31 20.06
N LEU A 398 -14.90 -24.74 21.06
CA LEU A 398 -14.20 -24.11 22.19
C LEU A 398 -13.33 -25.09 22.96
N THR A 399 -13.81 -26.30 23.24
CA THR A 399 -13.05 -27.31 23.99
C THR A 399 -11.82 -27.79 23.21
N ASN A 400 -11.90 -27.84 21.87
CA ASN A 400 -10.80 -28.33 21.03
C ASN A 400 -9.74 -27.26 20.73
N HIS A 401 -10.12 -25.98 20.71
CA HIS A 401 -9.27 -24.91 20.20
C HIS A 401 -8.83 -23.89 21.25
N VAL A 402 -9.54 -23.73 22.37
CA VAL A 402 -9.13 -22.82 23.45
C VAL A 402 -8.09 -23.52 24.33
N GLN A 403 -7.03 -22.80 24.72
CA GLN A 403 -6.04 -23.32 25.68
C GLN A 403 -6.68 -23.66 27.03
N PRO A 404 -6.16 -24.63 27.80
CA PRO A 404 -6.67 -24.93 29.13
C PRO A 404 -6.73 -23.69 30.04
N PRO A 405 -7.74 -23.60 30.94
CA PRO A 405 -7.86 -22.50 31.89
C PRO A 405 -6.58 -22.25 32.68
N SER A 406 -6.14 -20.99 32.75
CA SER A 406 -4.97 -20.56 33.51
C SER A 406 -4.99 -19.05 33.74
N ASP A 407 -4.28 -18.57 34.76
CA ASP A 407 -4.23 -17.14 35.13
C ASP A 407 -3.28 -16.29 34.26
N ASN A 408 -2.68 -16.91 33.25
CA ASN A 408 -1.85 -16.26 32.23
C ASN A 408 -2.45 -16.34 30.81
N LEU A 409 -3.71 -16.77 30.71
CA LEU A 409 -4.49 -16.85 29.47
C LEU A 409 -5.50 -15.70 29.40
N LEU A 410 -5.33 -14.81 28.43
CA LEU A 410 -6.34 -13.82 28.06
C LEU A 410 -7.18 -14.35 26.89
N VAL A 411 -8.50 -14.40 27.09
CA VAL A 411 -9.48 -14.69 26.04
C VAL A 411 -10.16 -13.39 25.61
N ALA A 412 -9.87 -12.92 24.41
CA ALA A 412 -10.46 -11.73 23.81
C ALA A 412 -11.53 -12.13 22.77
N ILE A 413 -12.72 -11.52 22.85
CA ILE A 413 -13.87 -11.86 22.01
C ILE A 413 -14.38 -10.62 21.27
N CYS A 414 -14.59 -10.72 19.96
CA CYS A 414 -15.24 -9.67 19.19
C CYS A 414 -16.06 -10.27 18.05
N GLY A 415 -17.33 -9.88 17.96
CA GLY A 415 -18.27 -10.44 16.99
C GLY A 415 -19.72 -10.13 17.38
N PRO A 416 -20.71 -10.74 16.72
CA PRO A 416 -22.12 -10.50 17.02
C PRO A 416 -22.49 -10.73 18.50
N PRO A 417 -23.37 -9.92 19.12
CA PRO A 417 -23.69 -10.02 20.55
C PRO A 417 -24.15 -11.42 21.02
N VAL A 418 -24.86 -12.15 20.15
CA VAL A 418 -25.30 -13.53 20.43
C VAL A 418 -24.11 -14.46 20.57
N MET A 419 -23.14 -14.38 19.65
CA MET A 419 -21.91 -15.17 19.71
C MET A 419 -21.12 -14.84 20.98
N GLN A 420 -20.94 -13.55 21.30
CA GLN A 420 -20.21 -13.14 22.51
C GLN A 420 -20.83 -13.76 23.78
N ARG A 421 -22.16 -13.69 23.91
CA ARG A 421 -22.88 -14.22 25.07
C ARG A 421 -22.71 -15.74 25.21
N VAL A 422 -22.87 -16.48 24.11
CA VAL A 422 -22.73 -17.95 24.11
C VAL A 422 -21.32 -18.35 24.51
N VAL A 423 -20.30 -17.75 23.89
CA VAL A 423 -18.89 -18.04 24.19
C VAL A 423 -18.56 -17.77 25.66
N LYS A 424 -18.95 -16.60 26.21
CA LYS A 424 -18.70 -16.28 27.61
C LYS A 424 -19.38 -17.25 28.58
N MET A 425 -20.63 -17.61 28.31
CA MET A 425 -21.38 -18.56 29.13
C MET A 425 -20.70 -19.94 29.11
N THR A 426 -20.31 -20.42 27.93
CA THR A 426 -19.61 -21.71 27.80
C THR A 426 -18.27 -21.70 28.52
N LEU A 427 -17.43 -20.68 28.33
CA LEU A 427 -16.16 -20.56 29.04
C LEU A 427 -16.33 -20.47 30.56
N LYS A 428 -17.37 -19.77 31.05
CA LYS A 428 -17.72 -19.78 32.47
C LYS A 428 -18.01 -21.19 32.98
N THR A 429 -18.82 -21.97 32.24
CA THR A 429 -19.12 -23.37 32.62
C THR A 429 -17.92 -24.30 32.53
N LEU A 430 -16.91 -23.97 31.73
CA LEU A 430 -15.66 -24.70 31.60
C LEU A 430 -14.60 -24.27 32.64
N GLY A 431 -14.93 -23.34 33.55
CA GLY A 431 -14.07 -22.94 34.65
C GLY A 431 -12.99 -21.91 34.31
N TYR A 432 -13.16 -21.14 33.23
CA TYR A 432 -12.21 -20.07 32.89
C TYR A 432 -12.34 -18.87 33.85
N ASN A 433 -11.21 -18.20 34.10
CA ASN A 433 -11.17 -16.97 34.89
C ASN A 433 -11.87 -15.84 34.13
N MET A 434 -13.08 -15.47 34.56
CA MET A 434 -13.90 -14.48 33.85
C MET A 434 -13.36 -13.04 33.94
N ASN A 435 -12.35 -12.77 34.77
CA ASN A 435 -11.62 -11.48 34.72
C ASN A 435 -10.71 -11.39 33.49
N LEU A 436 -10.29 -12.55 32.95
CA LEU A 436 -9.44 -12.69 31.77
C LEU A 436 -10.22 -13.15 30.52
N VAL A 437 -11.55 -13.21 30.59
CA VAL A 437 -12.44 -13.47 29.43
C VAL A 437 -13.24 -12.21 29.15
N ARG A 438 -12.84 -11.46 28.11
CA ARG A 438 -13.36 -10.11 27.85
C ARG A 438 -13.81 -9.93 26.41
N THR A 439 -14.89 -9.18 26.24
CA THR A 439 -15.25 -8.67 24.91
C THR A 439 -14.53 -7.35 24.66
N VAL A 440 -14.24 -7.05 23.40
CA VAL A 440 -13.48 -5.83 23.03
C VAL A 440 -14.27 -4.55 23.30
N ASP A 441 -15.60 -4.62 23.33
CA ASP A 441 -16.50 -3.49 23.58
C ASP A 441 -16.85 -3.30 25.07
N GLU A 442 -16.41 -4.20 25.96
CA GLU A 442 -16.62 -4.05 27.41
C GLU A 442 -15.71 -2.98 28.01
N THR A 443 -16.31 -1.95 28.61
CA THR A 443 -15.58 -1.00 29.47
C THR A 443 -15.02 -1.72 30.70
N GLU A 444 -13.74 -1.48 31.03
CA GLU A 444 -13.21 -1.96 32.31
C GLU A 444 -14.00 -1.34 33.48
N PRO A 445 -14.30 -2.11 34.53
CA PRO A 445 -14.86 -1.52 35.73
C PRO A 445 -13.85 -0.50 36.27
N ASN A 446 -14.29 0.76 36.33
CA ASN A 446 -13.52 1.90 36.82
C ASN A 446 -12.63 1.52 38.01
N ALA A 447 -11.31 1.67 37.86
CA ALA A 447 -10.35 1.55 38.95
C ALA A 447 -10.54 2.64 40.04
N SER A 448 -11.49 3.57 39.84
CA SER A 448 -11.81 4.69 40.72
C SER A 448 -12.92 4.41 41.76
N SER A 449 -13.31 3.16 42.00
CA SER A 449 -14.24 2.79 43.09
C SER A 449 -13.55 2.24 44.35
N LYS A 450 -12.22 2.38 44.47
CA LYS A 450 -11.47 2.12 45.71
C LYS A 450 -10.69 3.36 46.14
N ILE A 451 -11.37 4.33 46.73
CA ILE A 451 -10.85 5.20 47.80
C ILE A 451 -11.93 5.28 48.86
#